data_AF-A0A928L759-F1
#
_entry.id   AF-A0A928L759-F1
#
_cell.length_a   1.000
_cell.length_b   1.000
_cell.length_c   1.000
_cell.angle_alpha   90.00
_cell.angle_beta   90.00
_cell.angle_gamma   90.00
#
_symmetry.space_group_name_H-M   'P 1'
#
loop_
_entity.id
_entity.type
_entity.pdbx_description
1 polymer ?
#
loop_
_entity_poly.entity_id
_entity_poly.type
_entity_poly.pdbx_seq_one_letter_code
_entity_poly.pdbx_strand_id
1 'polypeptide(L)'
;MKKNKSMRAAGGLMIATMLTTSIVSGTYAKYVTLGTAKDTARVAKFGVEVKAEGSLFGKNYLAATDNTPTDADAGITVKSENSDNLVAPGTKNDTGLSFSITGTPEVDVNVKIEVADTSADIFLKEGTYPDITKTLDTDDFTLVDDYYPIEYTLTKQNGSIVVKGTLDEITDELNANATYHAGEDLTDSLGNFTLTWDWAFEQGYDEADTLLGELAVGEVAGVDASNYNLNANIELIVTVTQVD
;
A
#
# COMPACT_ATOMS: atom_id res chain seq x y z
N MET A 1 11.73 10.18 102.28
CA MET A 1 11.10 10.59 100.99
C MET A 1 10.16 9.49 100.53
N LYS A 2 8.85 9.68 100.69
CA LYS A 2 7.83 8.68 100.32
C LYS A 2 7.95 8.44 98.80
N LYS A 3 8.14 7.19 98.38
CA LYS A 3 8.18 6.83 96.96
C LYS A 3 6.82 7.21 96.37
N ASN A 4 6.78 8.20 95.48
CA ASN A 4 5.57 8.68 94.80
C ASN A 4 5.10 7.65 93.75
N LYS A 5 4.84 6.41 94.21
CA LYS A 5 4.32 5.31 93.40
C LYS A 5 3.03 5.73 92.71
N SER A 6 2.22 6.57 93.36
CA SER A 6 1.01 7.19 92.83
C SER A 6 1.28 8.10 91.62
N MET A 7 2.36 8.89 91.65
CA MET A 7 2.67 9.84 90.57
C MET A 7 3.24 9.13 89.33
N ARG A 8 3.97 8.03 89.53
CA ARG A 8 4.39 7.14 88.43
C ARG A 8 3.21 6.37 87.83
N ALA A 9 2.25 5.96 88.67
CA ALA A 9 1.01 5.34 88.20
C ALA A 9 0.15 6.34 87.41
N ALA A 10 0.05 7.59 87.87
CA ALA A 10 -0.69 8.64 87.17
C ALA A 10 -0.10 8.97 85.79
N GLY A 11 1.22 9.05 85.67
CA GLY A 11 1.89 9.23 84.38
C GLY A 11 1.68 8.06 83.42
N GLY A 12 1.73 6.82 83.93
CA GLY A 12 1.42 5.63 83.12
C GLY A 12 -0.04 5.60 82.64
N LEU A 13 -0.98 6.02 83.49
CA LEU A 13 -2.39 6.13 83.14
C LEU A 13 -2.62 7.19 82.06
N MET A 14 -1.94 8.33 82.15
CA MET A 14 -2.03 9.43 81.17
C MET A 14 -1.55 8.99 79.78
N ILE A 15 -0.43 8.26 79.70
CA ILE A 15 0.11 7.71 78.45
C ILE A 15 -0.82 6.64 77.88
N ALA A 16 -1.39 5.77 78.72
CA ALA A 16 -2.39 4.79 78.31
C ALA A 16 -3.67 5.46 77.77
N THR A 17 -4.13 6.55 78.38
CA THR A 17 -5.27 7.34 77.90
C THR A 17 -4.98 8.07 76.58
N MET A 18 -3.75 8.55 76.37
CA MET A 18 -3.36 9.15 75.08
C MET A 18 -3.26 8.12 73.95
N LEU A 19 -2.77 6.91 74.23
CA LEU A 19 -2.71 5.83 73.23
C LEU A 19 -4.10 5.29 72.86
N THR A 20 -5.03 5.26 73.82
CA THR A 20 -6.42 4.81 73.57
C THR A 20 -7.28 5.86 72.88
N THR A 21 -7.04 7.15 73.11
CA THR A 21 -7.76 8.24 72.41
C THR A 21 -7.41 8.33 70.92
N SER A 22 -6.20 7.95 70.50
CA SER A 22 -5.83 7.83 69.08
C SER A 22 -6.63 6.76 68.33
N ILE A 23 -6.96 5.64 68.99
CA ILE A 23 -7.80 4.56 68.43
C ILE A 23 -9.27 4.99 68.33
N VAL A 24 -9.70 5.94 69.17
CA VAL A 24 -11.07 6.48 69.21
C VAL A 24 -11.27 7.64 68.22
N SER A 25 -10.20 8.23 67.70
CA SER A 25 -10.27 9.31 66.69
C SER A 25 -10.68 8.84 65.28
N GLY A 26 -10.85 7.52 65.09
CA GLY A 26 -11.32 6.91 63.85
C GLY A 26 -12.84 6.85 63.65
N THR A 27 -13.65 7.53 64.50
CA THR A 27 -15.12 7.82 64.41
C THR A 27 -15.96 7.30 65.59
N TYR A 28 -16.67 8.19 66.28
CA TYR A 28 -17.78 7.85 67.20
C TYR A 28 -19.08 7.56 66.43
N ALA A 29 -19.03 6.68 65.43
CA ALA A 29 -20.22 6.14 64.77
C ALA A 29 -20.31 4.64 65.06
N LYS A 30 -21.39 4.20 65.72
CA LYS A 30 -21.57 2.80 66.15
C LYS A 30 -21.67 1.82 64.97
N TYR A 31 -21.99 2.33 63.77
CA TYR A 31 -21.90 1.66 62.48
C TYR A 31 -21.48 2.68 61.41
N VAL A 32 -20.41 2.39 60.66
CA VAL A 32 -20.02 3.12 59.44
C VAL A 32 -19.90 2.09 58.33
N THR A 33 -20.55 2.32 57.20
CA THR A 33 -20.44 1.48 56.00
C THR A 33 -19.79 2.29 54.89
N LEU A 34 -18.64 1.83 54.41
CA LEU A 34 -17.89 2.46 53.32
C LEU A 34 -17.99 1.54 52.10
N GLY A 35 -18.54 2.05 51.00
CA GLY A 35 -18.52 1.38 49.70
C GLY A 35 -17.73 2.23 48.72
N THR A 36 -16.71 1.65 48.09
CA THR A 36 -16.00 2.28 46.97
C THR A 36 -16.13 1.37 45.75
N ALA A 37 -16.47 1.97 44.62
CA ALA A 37 -16.47 1.32 43.32
C ALA A 37 -15.56 2.13 42.40
N LYS A 38 -14.75 1.43 41.61
CA LYS A 38 -13.91 2.03 40.57
C LYS A 38 -14.21 1.32 39.27
N ASP A 39 -14.33 2.09 38.21
CA ASP A 39 -14.47 1.62 36.84
C ASP A 39 -13.55 2.46 35.95
N THR A 40 -12.94 1.82 34.96
CA THR A 40 -11.99 2.46 34.04
C THR A 40 -12.11 1.83 32.67
N ALA A 41 -12.12 2.65 31.62
CA ALA A 41 -12.09 2.21 30.24
C ALA A 41 -10.96 2.92 29.46
N ARG A 42 -10.65 2.39 28.27
CA ARG A 42 -9.76 3.02 27.29
C ARG A 42 -10.41 3.01 25.92
N VAL A 43 -9.91 3.86 25.03
CA VAL A 43 -10.31 3.85 23.61
C VAL A 43 -9.79 2.57 22.95
N ALA A 44 -10.59 2.01 22.04
CA ALA A 44 -10.19 0.86 21.22
C ALA A 44 -9.09 1.28 20.24
N LYS A 45 -8.14 0.39 19.96
CA LYS A 45 -7.08 0.65 18.99
C LYS A 45 -7.62 0.42 17.58
N PHE A 46 -7.43 1.42 16.71
CA PHE A 46 -7.63 1.20 15.28
C PHE A 46 -6.59 0.23 14.73
N GLY A 47 -5.30 0.44 15.05
CA GLY A 47 -4.28 -0.62 14.91
C GLY A 47 -3.97 -1.10 13.49
N VAL A 48 -4.39 -0.36 12.45
CA VAL A 48 -4.10 -0.67 11.04
C VAL A 48 -2.97 0.21 10.52
N GLU A 49 -2.06 -0.38 9.75
CA GLU A 49 -1.00 0.31 9.02
C GLU A 49 -1.09 -0.03 7.53
N VAL A 50 -1.03 1.00 6.68
CA VAL A 50 -0.96 0.86 5.23
C VAL A 50 0.41 1.34 4.77
N LYS A 51 1.10 0.53 3.98
CA LYS A 51 2.40 0.85 3.39
C LYS A 51 2.37 0.66 1.88
N ALA A 52 3.03 1.57 1.16
CA ALA A 52 3.28 1.47 -0.27
C ALA A 52 4.73 1.91 -0.52
N GLU A 53 5.49 1.07 -1.22
CA GLU A 53 6.93 1.25 -1.44
C GLU A 53 7.32 0.80 -2.85
N GLY A 54 8.41 1.36 -3.38
CA GLY A 54 8.94 1.02 -4.69
C GLY A 54 8.43 1.94 -5.80
N SER A 55 8.74 1.55 -7.03
CA SER A 55 8.44 2.32 -8.24
C SER A 55 8.33 1.39 -9.43
N LEU A 56 7.32 1.60 -10.28
CA LEU A 56 7.12 0.77 -11.47
C LEU A 56 8.04 1.16 -12.62
N PHE A 57 8.27 2.45 -12.85
CA PHE A 57 8.96 2.93 -14.05
C PHE A 57 10.28 3.61 -13.72
N GLY A 58 11.24 3.52 -14.65
CA GLY A 58 12.57 4.08 -14.50
C GLY A 58 12.92 5.04 -15.62
N LYS A 59 13.97 5.84 -15.39
CA LYS A 59 14.52 6.75 -16.41
C LYS A 59 15.56 6.09 -17.29
N ASN A 60 16.25 5.09 -16.71
CA ASN A 60 17.31 4.35 -17.35
C ASN A 60 17.07 2.85 -17.15
N TYR A 61 17.45 2.05 -18.14
CA TYR A 61 17.36 0.60 -18.11
C TYR A 61 18.69 -0.03 -18.50
N LEU A 62 19.06 -1.13 -17.84
CA LEU A 62 20.39 -1.74 -17.98
C LEU A 62 20.30 -3.16 -18.58
N ALA A 63 20.98 -3.40 -19.70
CA ALA A 63 21.04 -4.74 -20.32
C ALA A 63 21.57 -5.82 -19.37
N ALA A 64 22.56 -5.49 -18.54
CA ALA A 64 23.17 -6.45 -17.62
C ALA A 64 22.19 -6.97 -16.55
N THR A 65 21.07 -6.27 -16.33
CA THR A 65 19.98 -6.67 -15.45
C THR A 65 18.70 -6.91 -16.23
N ASP A 66 18.83 -7.44 -17.45
CA ASP A 66 17.71 -7.84 -18.29
C ASP A 66 16.74 -6.68 -18.55
N ASN A 67 17.30 -5.50 -18.84
CA ASN A 67 16.59 -4.24 -19.09
C ASN A 67 15.60 -3.88 -17.98
N THR A 68 16.08 -3.85 -16.73
CA THR A 68 15.32 -3.34 -15.57
C THR A 68 15.72 -1.91 -15.20
N PRO A 69 14.85 -1.14 -14.51
CA PRO A 69 15.15 0.21 -14.04
C PRO A 69 16.45 0.28 -13.24
N THR A 70 17.24 1.32 -13.48
CA THR A 70 18.50 1.55 -12.77
C THR A 70 18.83 3.02 -12.59
N ASP A 71 19.63 3.32 -11.57
CA ASP A 71 20.30 4.61 -11.38
C ASP A 71 21.75 4.60 -11.94
N ALA A 72 22.19 3.50 -12.56
CA ALA A 72 23.53 3.39 -13.11
C ALA A 72 23.71 4.28 -14.35
N ASP A 73 24.91 4.84 -14.53
CA ASP A 73 25.25 5.72 -15.66
C ASP A 73 25.92 5.00 -16.86
N ALA A 74 26.31 3.74 -16.68
CA ALA A 74 27.09 2.97 -17.67
C ALA A 74 26.37 1.67 -18.05
N GLY A 75 26.42 1.32 -19.34
CA GLY A 75 25.78 0.11 -19.87
C GLY A 75 24.27 0.22 -20.10
N ILE A 76 23.72 1.43 -19.98
CA ILE A 76 22.30 1.74 -20.19
C ILE A 76 21.89 1.42 -21.63
N THR A 77 20.75 0.76 -21.82
CA THR A 77 20.14 0.45 -23.12
C THR A 77 19.00 1.39 -23.48
N VAL A 78 18.22 1.84 -22.49
CA VAL A 78 17.16 2.84 -22.66
C VAL A 78 17.43 3.97 -21.69
N LYS A 79 17.48 5.20 -22.20
CA LYS A 79 17.81 6.40 -21.43
C LYS A 79 16.86 7.54 -21.77
N SER A 80 16.26 8.11 -20.74
CA SER A 80 15.49 9.33 -20.86
C SER A 80 16.38 10.55 -21.10
N GLU A 81 16.01 11.36 -22.09
CA GLU A 81 16.68 12.64 -22.36
C GLU A 81 16.28 13.71 -21.34
N ASN A 82 14.99 13.74 -20.96
CA ASN A 82 14.41 14.79 -20.11
C ASN A 82 14.22 14.37 -18.65
N SER A 83 14.78 13.21 -18.26
CA SER A 83 14.61 12.62 -16.93
C SER A 83 13.18 12.20 -16.59
N ASP A 84 12.33 12.03 -17.59
CA ASP A 84 11.02 11.38 -17.47
C ASP A 84 11.19 9.87 -17.32
N ASN A 85 10.23 9.23 -16.67
CA ASN A 85 10.18 7.77 -16.64
C ASN A 85 9.74 7.27 -18.01
N LEU A 86 10.37 6.19 -18.46
CA LEU A 86 10.12 5.59 -19.77
C LEU A 86 9.72 4.14 -19.61
N VAL A 87 9.16 3.61 -20.66
CA VAL A 87 8.96 2.19 -20.93
C VAL A 87 9.27 1.99 -22.40
N ALA A 88 9.82 0.83 -22.74
CA ALA A 88 10.21 0.52 -24.12
C ALA A 88 10.14 -0.99 -24.38
N PRO A 89 10.06 -1.41 -25.65
CA PRO A 89 10.11 -2.83 -26.00
C PRO A 89 11.29 -3.55 -25.36
N GLY A 90 11.00 -4.68 -24.71
CA GLY A 90 12.00 -5.52 -24.04
C GLY A 90 12.54 -4.97 -22.72
N THR A 91 11.90 -3.94 -22.16
CA THR A 91 12.15 -3.48 -20.78
C THR A 91 11.11 -4.05 -19.83
N LYS A 92 11.49 -4.22 -18.56
CA LYS A 92 10.60 -4.77 -17.52
C LYS A 92 10.97 -4.25 -16.14
N ASN A 93 10.13 -4.48 -15.14
CA ASN A 93 10.49 -4.22 -13.75
C ASN A 93 10.12 -5.38 -12.82
N ASP A 94 11.15 -6.10 -12.35
CA ASP A 94 11.01 -7.27 -11.48
C ASP A 94 10.84 -6.92 -9.98
N THR A 95 11.12 -5.69 -9.56
CA THR A 95 10.96 -5.24 -8.16
C THR A 95 9.58 -4.62 -7.92
N GLY A 96 9.14 -3.79 -8.87
CA GLY A 96 7.78 -3.27 -8.93
C GLY A 96 7.38 -2.30 -7.82
N LEU A 97 6.07 -2.15 -7.65
CA LEU A 97 5.41 -1.40 -6.58
C LEU A 97 4.81 -2.39 -5.60
N SER A 98 5.20 -2.32 -4.33
CA SER A 98 4.68 -3.19 -3.28
C SER A 98 3.77 -2.41 -2.33
N PHE A 99 2.67 -3.02 -1.91
CA PHE A 99 1.78 -2.45 -0.91
C PHE A 99 1.28 -3.50 0.08
N SER A 100 1.02 -3.06 1.31
CA SER A 100 0.56 -3.93 2.39
C SER A 100 -0.38 -3.21 3.35
N ILE A 101 -1.27 -4.02 3.94
CA ILE A 101 -2.23 -3.60 4.96
C ILE A 101 -2.05 -4.55 6.12
N THR A 102 -1.58 -4.04 7.25
CA THR A 102 -1.16 -4.86 8.39
C THR A 102 -1.78 -4.39 9.68
N GLY A 103 -1.70 -5.25 10.70
CA GLY A 103 -2.15 -4.97 12.06
C GLY A 103 -3.41 -5.74 12.46
N THR A 104 -3.82 -5.52 13.71
CA THR A 104 -4.93 -6.24 14.35
C THR A 104 -5.86 -5.21 15.01
N PRO A 105 -6.90 -4.76 14.31
CA PRO A 105 -7.82 -3.75 14.82
C PRO A 105 -8.63 -4.30 16.00
N GLU A 106 -8.96 -3.45 16.98
CA GLU A 106 -9.87 -3.81 18.08
C GLU A 106 -11.35 -3.47 17.75
N VAL A 107 -11.60 -3.04 16.51
CA VAL A 107 -12.92 -2.72 15.95
C VAL A 107 -13.05 -3.38 14.59
N ASP A 108 -14.28 -3.57 14.12
CA ASP A 108 -14.52 -4.04 12.75
C ASP A 108 -14.06 -2.95 11.77
N VAL A 109 -13.40 -3.37 10.69
CA VAL A 109 -12.88 -2.47 9.66
C VAL A 109 -13.28 -2.92 8.28
N ASN A 110 -13.57 -1.95 7.42
CA ASN A 110 -13.76 -2.14 6.00
C ASN A 110 -12.50 -1.70 5.26
N VAL A 111 -11.94 -2.61 4.47
CA VAL A 111 -10.77 -2.36 3.64
C VAL A 111 -11.22 -2.31 2.19
N LYS A 112 -10.87 -1.22 1.52
CA LYS A 112 -11.12 -0.98 0.10
C LYS A 112 -9.81 -0.69 -0.59
N ILE A 113 -9.52 -1.43 -1.65
CA ILE A 113 -8.36 -1.22 -2.52
C ILE A 113 -8.92 -0.86 -3.90
N GLU A 114 -8.39 0.18 -4.51
CA GLU A 114 -8.81 0.67 -5.83
C GLU A 114 -7.61 1.15 -6.63
N VAL A 115 -7.69 0.99 -7.96
CA VAL A 115 -6.83 1.72 -8.89
C VAL A 115 -7.56 3.01 -9.26
N ALA A 116 -6.88 4.15 -9.19
CA ALA A 116 -7.51 5.45 -9.46
C ALA A 116 -7.91 5.56 -10.94
N ASP A 117 -9.04 6.22 -11.23
CA ASP A 117 -9.52 6.50 -12.59
C ASP A 117 -8.55 7.34 -13.44
N THR A 118 -7.59 8.01 -12.79
CA THR A 118 -6.50 8.75 -13.42
C THR A 118 -5.39 7.83 -13.94
N SER A 119 -5.40 6.55 -13.58
CA SER A 119 -4.46 5.56 -14.07
C SER A 119 -4.70 5.27 -15.55
N ALA A 120 -3.63 5.07 -16.29
CA ALA A 120 -3.68 4.84 -17.72
C ALA A 120 -2.56 3.88 -18.12
N ASP A 121 -2.78 3.17 -19.22
CA ASP A 121 -1.80 2.27 -19.82
C ASP A 121 -1.51 2.69 -21.26
N ILE A 122 -0.36 2.29 -21.78
CA ILE A 122 -0.03 2.44 -23.19
C ILE A 122 -0.92 1.49 -23.98
N PHE A 123 -1.51 2.00 -25.05
CA PHE A 123 -2.29 1.17 -25.95
C PHE A 123 -2.25 1.70 -27.39
N LEU A 124 -2.52 0.79 -28.32
CA LEU A 124 -2.90 1.10 -29.70
C LEU A 124 -4.14 0.28 -30.06
N LYS A 125 -5.25 0.93 -30.40
CA LYS A 125 -6.52 0.24 -30.67
C LYS A 125 -6.46 -0.61 -31.92
N GLU A 126 -7.38 -1.56 -32.05
CA GLU A 126 -7.60 -2.29 -33.29
C GLU A 126 -7.77 -1.33 -34.48
N GLY A 127 -7.22 -1.69 -35.64
CA GLY A 127 -7.26 -0.80 -36.80
C GLY A 127 -6.16 -1.06 -37.83
N THR A 128 -6.22 -0.30 -38.91
CA THR A 128 -5.21 -0.29 -39.97
C THR A 128 -4.36 0.97 -39.83
N TYR A 129 -3.05 0.79 -39.79
CA TYR A 129 -2.08 1.85 -39.54
C TYR A 129 -0.96 1.80 -40.56
N PRO A 130 -0.31 2.95 -40.85
CA PRO A 130 0.86 2.97 -41.72
C PRO A 130 1.99 2.11 -41.15
N ASP A 131 2.56 1.25 -41.98
CA ASP A 131 3.72 0.44 -41.65
C ASP A 131 5.00 1.24 -41.92
N ILE A 132 5.42 2.00 -40.91
CA ILE A 132 6.63 2.82 -40.97
C ILE A 132 7.93 2.00 -40.93
N THR A 133 7.86 0.67 -40.81
CA THR A 133 9.03 -0.22 -40.96
C THR A 133 9.38 -0.45 -42.43
N LYS A 134 8.50 -0.07 -43.36
CA LYS A 134 8.67 -0.24 -44.81
C LYS A 134 9.06 1.07 -45.48
N THR A 135 9.54 0.95 -46.72
CA THR A 135 10.07 2.08 -47.50
C THR A 135 9.00 2.83 -48.31
N LEU A 136 7.78 2.31 -48.40
CA LEU A 136 6.71 2.92 -49.18
C LEU A 136 5.66 3.51 -48.23
N ASP A 137 5.32 4.78 -48.41
CA ASP A 137 4.32 5.52 -47.63
C ASP A 137 2.86 5.01 -47.83
N THR A 138 2.68 3.86 -48.48
CA THR A 138 1.38 3.22 -48.77
C THR A 138 1.26 1.83 -48.15
N ASP A 139 2.31 1.35 -47.50
CA ASP A 139 2.26 0.06 -46.81
C ASP A 139 1.59 0.26 -45.44
N ASP A 140 0.66 -0.63 -45.11
CA ASP A 140 -0.10 -0.61 -43.86
C ASP A 140 0.01 -1.98 -43.17
N PHE A 141 -0.10 -1.97 -41.84
CA PHE A 141 -0.35 -3.18 -41.04
C PHE A 141 -1.73 -3.10 -40.38
N THR A 142 -2.28 -4.24 -39.97
CA THR A 142 -3.60 -4.31 -39.33
C THR A 142 -3.50 -5.00 -37.98
N LEU A 143 -3.96 -4.31 -36.94
CA LEU A 143 -4.24 -4.88 -35.63
C LEU A 143 -5.66 -5.42 -35.60
N VAL A 144 -5.78 -6.69 -35.24
CA VAL A 144 -7.07 -7.41 -35.16
C VAL A 144 -7.74 -7.22 -33.80
N ASP A 145 -6.96 -6.89 -32.77
CA ASP A 145 -7.40 -6.60 -31.41
C ASP A 145 -6.65 -5.37 -30.90
N ASP A 146 -7.16 -4.74 -29.83
CA ASP A 146 -6.44 -3.69 -29.11
C ASP A 146 -5.10 -4.23 -28.59
N TYR A 147 -4.04 -3.46 -28.83
CA TYR A 147 -2.69 -3.80 -28.43
C TYR A 147 -2.29 -3.06 -27.15
N TYR A 148 -1.99 -3.83 -26.11
CA TYR A 148 -1.45 -3.37 -24.83
C TYR A 148 -0.04 -3.94 -24.67
N PRO A 149 1.02 -3.13 -24.91
CA PRO A 149 2.39 -3.62 -24.85
C PRO A 149 2.85 -4.02 -23.45
N ILE A 150 2.29 -3.39 -22.40
CA ILE A 150 2.67 -3.63 -21.02
C ILE A 150 1.82 -4.74 -20.42
N GLU A 151 2.45 -5.84 -20.04
CA GLU A 151 1.81 -6.93 -19.32
C GLU A 151 2.14 -6.81 -17.83
N TYR A 152 1.15 -6.51 -17.02
CA TYR A 152 1.28 -6.41 -15.57
C TYR A 152 1.17 -7.77 -14.91
N THR A 153 1.89 -7.97 -13.82
CA THR A 153 1.76 -9.16 -12.97
C THR A 153 1.58 -8.72 -11.52
N LEU A 154 0.46 -9.11 -10.92
CA LEU A 154 0.21 -8.93 -9.48
C LEU A 154 0.56 -10.23 -8.76
N THR A 155 1.45 -10.14 -7.77
CA THR A 155 1.87 -11.28 -6.96
C THR A 155 1.60 -11.03 -5.48
N LYS A 156 1.40 -12.11 -4.71
CA LYS A 156 1.45 -12.06 -3.25
C LYS A 156 2.88 -12.28 -2.74
N GLN A 157 3.12 -11.95 -1.47
CA GLN A 157 4.41 -12.13 -0.78
C GLN A 157 5.05 -13.52 -0.92
N ASN A 158 4.25 -14.58 -1.12
CA ASN A 158 4.74 -15.95 -1.33
C ASN A 158 5.17 -16.25 -2.78
N GLY A 159 5.15 -15.25 -3.67
CA GLY A 159 5.44 -15.37 -5.10
C GLY A 159 4.30 -15.94 -5.93
N SER A 160 3.12 -16.15 -5.35
CA SER A 160 1.94 -16.62 -6.11
C SER A 160 1.42 -15.50 -6.99
N ILE A 161 1.28 -15.76 -8.28
CA ILE A 161 0.61 -14.89 -9.23
C ILE A 161 -0.88 -14.88 -8.88
N VAL A 162 -1.42 -13.69 -8.65
CA VAL A 162 -2.85 -13.46 -8.44
C VAL A 162 -3.52 -13.28 -9.79
N VAL A 163 -3.00 -12.34 -10.56
CA VAL A 163 -3.46 -12.00 -11.91
C VAL A 163 -2.27 -11.55 -12.74
N LYS A 164 -2.34 -11.80 -14.05
CA LYS A 164 -1.35 -11.39 -15.02
C LYS A 164 -2.07 -11.01 -16.31
N GLY A 165 -1.82 -9.80 -16.81
CA GLY A 165 -2.52 -9.25 -17.97
C GLY A 165 -2.49 -7.73 -18.04
N THR A 166 -3.56 -7.14 -18.60
CA THR A 166 -3.73 -5.69 -18.79
C THR A 166 -3.99 -4.95 -17.47
N LEU A 167 -3.85 -3.62 -17.47
CA LEU A 167 -4.17 -2.80 -16.30
C LEU A 167 -5.64 -2.96 -15.83
N ASP A 168 -6.57 -3.18 -16.76
CA ASP A 168 -7.98 -3.40 -16.44
C ASP A 168 -8.17 -4.70 -15.65
N GLU A 169 -7.50 -5.78 -16.04
CA GLU A 169 -7.54 -7.05 -15.31
C GLU A 169 -6.90 -6.94 -13.91
N ILE A 170 -5.84 -6.16 -13.77
CA ILE A 170 -5.28 -5.83 -12.45
C ILE A 170 -6.28 -5.03 -11.62
N THR A 171 -6.94 -4.05 -12.22
CA THR A 171 -7.91 -3.17 -11.56
C THR A 171 -9.11 -3.96 -11.05
N ASP A 172 -9.65 -4.86 -11.87
CA ASP A 172 -10.76 -5.73 -11.49
C ASP A 172 -10.40 -6.66 -10.32
N GLU A 173 -9.19 -7.23 -10.32
CA GLU A 173 -8.72 -8.06 -9.21
C GLU A 173 -8.48 -7.24 -7.92
N LEU A 174 -7.97 -6.02 -8.05
CA LEU A 174 -7.66 -5.15 -6.91
C LEU A 174 -8.86 -4.41 -6.35
N ASN A 175 -9.96 -4.26 -7.10
CA ASN A 175 -11.22 -3.65 -6.68
C ASN A 175 -11.98 -4.50 -5.65
N ALA A 176 -11.27 -4.90 -4.60
CA ALA A 176 -11.75 -5.65 -3.47
C ALA A 176 -12.27 -4.70 -2.39
N ASN A 177 -13.44 -5.04 -1.87
CA ASN A 177 -14.03 -4.40 -0.71
C ASN A 177 -14.46 -5.50 0.27
N ALA A 178 -13.80 -5.56 1.42
CA ALA A 178 -14.03 -6.59 2.42
C ALA A 178 -14.07 -6.01 3.84
N THR A 179 -14.90 -6.62 4.68
CA THR A 179 -14.96 -6.32 6.11
C THR A 179 -14.21 -7.38 6.89
N TYR A 180 -13.38 -6.92 7.83
CA TYR A 180 -12.61 -7.72 8.76
C TYR A 180 -13.07 -7.42 10.19
N HIS A 181 -13.21 -8.46 11.00
CA HIS A 181 -13.71 -8.32 12.35
C HIS A 181 -12.62 -7.92 13.35
N ALA A 182 -13.05 -7.34 14.47
CA ALA A 182 -12.18 -7.01 15.58
C ALA A 182 -11.35 -8.23 16.03
N GLY A 183 -10.03 -8.04 16.13
CA GLY A 183 -9.08 -9.06 16.53
C GLY A 183 -8.52 -9.90 15.39
N GLU A 184 -8.98 -9.72 14.15
CA GLU A 184 -8.41 -10.40 12.97
C GLU A 184 -7.05 -9.80 12.58
N ASP A 185 -6.09 -10.65 12.18
CA ASP A 185 -4.81 -10.19 11.65
C ASP A 185 -4.95 -9.89 10.15
N LEU A 186 -4.88 -8.60 9.81
CA LEU A 186 -4.96 -8.14 8.43
C LEU A 186 -3.75 -8.60 7.61
N THR A 187 -2.60 -8.79 8.25
CA THR A 187 -1.37 -9.27 7.60
C THR A 187 -1.58 -10.68 7.05
N ASP A 188 -2.20 -11.56 7.84
CA ASP A 188 -2.48 -12.93 7.43
C ASP A 188 -3.63 -12.98 6.40
N SER A 189 -4.58 -12.05 6.50
CA SER A 189 -5.80 -12.07 5.69
C SER A 189 -5.63 -11.45 4.29
N LEU A 190 -4.91 -10.33 4.20
CA LEU A 190 -4.68 -9.60 2.94
C LEU A 190 -3.31 -9.96 2.36
N GLY A 191 -2.28 -9.97 3.22
CA GLY A 191 -0.89 -10.12 2.83
C GLY A 191 -0.30 -8.88 2.17
N ASN A 192 0.91 -9.05 1.64
CA ASN A 192 1.59 -8.03 0.84
C ASN A 192 1.42 -8.37 -0.64
N PHE A 193 1.13 -7.36 -1.44
CA PHE A 193 1.05 -7.46 -2.88
C PHE A 193 2.21 -6.73 -3.53
N THR A 194 2.68 -7.25 -4.66
CA THR A 194 3.72 -6.64 -5.49
C THR A 194 3.24 -6.65 -6.94
N LEU A 195 3.17 -5.46 -7.53
CA LEU A 195 2.84 -5.23 -8.93
C LEU A 195 4.13 -5.02 -9.73
N THR A 196 4.37 -5.89 -10.71
CA THR A 196 5.46 -5.81 -11.68
C THR A 196 4.90 -5.70 -13.10
N TRP A 197 5.76 -5.43 -14.08
CA TRP A 197 5.36 -5.40 -15.48
C TRP A 197 6.52 -5.79 -16.40
N ASP A 198 6.16 -6.20 -17.63
CA ASP A 198 7.08 -6.51 -18.72
C ASP A 198 6.51 -6.01 -20.05
N TRP A 199 7.35 -5.42 -20.90
CA TRP A 199 7.01 -5.13 -22.29
C TRP A 199 7.64 -6.21 -23.17
N ALA A 200 6.80 -7.15 -23.61
CA ALA A 200 7.26 -8.32 -24.35
C ALA A 200 7.89 -7.95 -25.70
N PHE A 201 9.14 -8.33 -25.91
CA PHE A 201 9.91 -7.97 -27.11
C PHE A 201 9.63 -8.87 -28.33
N GLU A 202 9.20 -10.12 -28.12
CA GLU A 202 9.22 -11.18 -29.17
C GLU A 202 7.81 -11.64 -29.61
N GLN A 203 6.77 -10.86 -29.32
CA GLN A 203 5.37 -11.27 -29.60
C GLN A 203 4.91 -10.97 -31.04
N GLY A 204 5.79 -10.45 -31.91
CA GLY A 204 5.49 -10.20 -33.32
C GLY A 204 4.61 -8.98 -33.57
N TYR A 205 4.73 -7.95 -32.73
CA TYR A 205 4.06 -6.66 -32.87
C TYR A 205 5.04 -5.54 -33.25
N ASP A 206 6.12 -5.89 -33.95
CA ASP A 206 7.24 -4.99 -34.30
C ASP A 206 6.75 -3.69 -34.98
N GLU A 207 5.76 -3.78 -35.87
CA GLU A 207 5.17 -2.62 -36.53
C GLU A 207 4.44 -1.70 -35.55
N ALA A 208 3.70 -2.26 -34.59
CA ALA A 208 2.98 -1.51 -33.57
C ALA A 208 3.93 -0.87 -32.54
N ASP A 209 4.94 -1.62 -32.10
CA ASP A 209 6.00 -1.13 -31.22
C ASP A 209 6.76 0.05 -31.85
N THR A 210 7.13 -0.10 -33.12
CA THR A 210 7.80 0.97 -33.88
C THR A 210 6.89 2.18 -34.02
N LEU A 211 5.60 1.98 -34.33
CA LEU A 211 4.64 3.06 -34.45
C LEU A 211 4.44 3.84 -33.14
N LEU A 212 4.30 3.14 -32.01
CA LEU A 212 4.21 3.78 -30.68
C LEU A 212 5.46 4.61 -30.36
N GLY A 213 6.64 4.10 -30.72
CA GLY A 213 7.90 4.82 -30.59
C GLY A 213 7.96 6.09 -31.44
N GLU A 214 7.51 6.04 -32.70
CA GLU A 214 7.47 7.22 -33.58
C GLU A 214 6.42 8.24 -33.12
N LEU A 215 5.25 7.78 -32.66
CA LEU A 215 4.21 8.63 -32.09
C LEU A 215 4.69 9.40 -30.84
N ALA A 216 5.67 8.86 -30.11
CA ALA A 216 6.30 9.55 -28.99
C ALA A 216 7.23 10.69 -29.42
N VAL A 217 7.72 10.68 -30.67
CA VAL A 217 8.47 11.79 -31.28
C VAL A 217 7.53 12.88 -31.78
N GLY A 218 6.40 12.50 -32.39
CA GLY A 218 5.41 13.43 -32.90
C GLY A 218 4.25 12.76 -33.64
N GLU A 219 3.40 13.56 -34.28
CA GLU A 219 2.25 13.03 -35.03
C GLU A 219 2.68 12.24 -36.26
N VAL A 220 2.08 11.05 -36.45
CA VAL A 220 2.24 10.23 -37.65
C VAL A 220 1.00 10.39 -38.54
N ALA A 221 1.20 10.71 -39.81
CA ALA A 221 0.10 10.92 -40.75
C ALA A 221 -0.73 9.64 -40.91
N GLY A 222 -2.06 9.77 -40.81
CA GLY A 222 -2.99 8.64 -40.92
C GLY A 222 -3.33 7.96 -39.60
N VAL A 223 -2.78 8.42 -38.47
CA VAL A 223 -3.10 7.91 -37.13
C VAL A 223 -3.89 8.95 -36.34
N ASP A 224 -5.05 8.56 -35.81
CA ASP A 224 -5.87 9.42 -34.95
C ASP A 224 -5.40 9.33 -33.49
N ALA A 225 -5.27 10.48 -32.81
CA ALA A 225 -4.93 10.57 -31.40
C ALA A 225 -5.93 9.87 -30.47
N SER A 226 -7.17 9.59 -30.92
CA SER A 226 -8.14 8.80 -30.14
C SER A 226 -7.83 7.30 -30.10
N ASN A 227 -6.89 6.83 -30.94
CA ASN A 227 -6.61 5.42 -31.14
C ASN A 227 -5.39 4.94 -30.35
N TYR A 228 -4.68 5.82 -29.66
CA TYR A 228 -3.51 5.44 -28.87
C TYR A 228 -3.39 6.24 -27.58
N ASN A 229 -2.65 5.68 -26.63
CA ASN A 229 -2.12 6.40 -25.49
C ASN A 229 -0.65 6.00 -25.32
N LEU A 230 0.21 6.97 -25.01
CA LEU A 230 1.66 6.76 -24.87
C LEU A 230 2.13 6.86 -23.41
N ASN A 231 1.22 7.16 -22.48
CA ASN A 231 1.56 7.34 -21.08
C ASN A 231 1.03 6.17 -20.24
N ALA A 232 1.92 5.56 -19.46
CA ALA A 232 1.53 4.63 -18.41
C ALA A 232 1.67 5.29 -17.03
N ASN A 233 0.62 5.22 -16.23
CA ASN A 233 0.65 5.61 -14.83
C ASN A 233 -0.35 4.78 -14.02
N ILE A 234 0.03 4.41 -12.81
CA ILE A 234 -0.82 3.65 -11.89
C ILE A 234 -0.81 4.34 -10.54
N GLU A 235 -1.98 4.66 -10.03
CA GLU A 235 -2.18 5.19 -8.69
C GLU A 235 -3.07 4.22 -7.89
N LEU A 236 -2.51 3.62 -6.84
CA LEU A 236 -3.23 2.71 -5.95
C LEU A 236 -3.75 3.46 -4.73
N ILE A 237 -5.05 3.34 -4.50
CA ILE A 237 -5.75 3.96 -3.37
C ILE A 237 -6.19 2.87 -2.41
N VAL A 238 -5.67 2.92 -1.19
CA VAL A 238 -6.07 2.01 -0.11
C VAL A 238 -6.77 2.81 0.98
N THR A 239 -8.01 2.44 1.25
CA THR A 239 -8.85 3.07 2.29
C THR A 239 -9.24 2.03 3.33
N VAL A 240 -9.02 2.37 4.60
CA VAL A 240 -9.48 1.54 5.72
C VAL A 240 -10.38 2.39 6.63
N THR A 241 -11.61 1.94 6.85
CA THR A 241 -12.61 2.65 7.66
C THR A 241 -13.15 1.75 8.76
N GLN A 242 -13.49 2.33 9.91
CA GLN A 242 -14.20 1.60 10.95
C GLN A 242 -15.64 1.32 10.50
N VAL A 243 -16.15 0.13 10.82
CA VAL A 243 -17.56 -0.24 10.68
C VAL A 243 -18.28 0.00 12.01
N ASP A 244 -19.50 0.55 11.94
CA ASP A 244 -20.38 0.82 13.08
C ASP A 244 -21.22 -0.40 13.50
#